data_AF-A0A7J2M871-F1
#
_entry.id   AF-A0A7J2M871-F1
#
_cell.length_a   1.000
_cell.length_b   1.000
_cell.length_c   1.000
_cell.angle_alpha   90.00
_cell.angle_beta   90.00
_cell.angle_gamma   90.00
#
_symmetry.space_group_name_H-M   'P 1'
#
loop_
_entity.id
_entity.type
_entity.pdbx_description
1 polymer ?
#
loop_
_entity_poly.entity_id
_entity_poly.type
_entity_poly.pdbx_seq_one_letter_code
_entity_poly.pdbx_strand_id
1 'polypeptide(L)'
;DWQELSTGAYGILEPKDAFLRIRDVEEAEMVIVPGIAFDEYGNRIGYGGGYYDSLLARADSLKVALAYDFQVLEHRIPDEPHDVRMDMILTDKRVIRTHE
;
A
#
# COMPACT_ATOMS: atom_id res chain seq x y z
N ASP A 1 8.25 -19.15 -1.77
CA ASP A 1 8.64 -19.73 -3.07
C ASP A 1 7.49 -19.50 -4.06
N TRP A 2 7.75 -19.25 -5.35
CA TRP A 2 6.68 -19.14 -6.37
C TRP A 2 5.78 -20.39 -6.40
N GLN A 3 6.31 -21.55 -6.02
CA GLN A 3 5.55 -22.79 -5.90
C GLN A 3 4.49 -22.75 -4.79
N GLU A 4 4.58 -21.83 -3.84
CA GLU A 4 3.61 -21.65 -2.75
C GLU A 4 2.41 -20.79 -3.17
N LEU A 5 2.44 -20.18 -4.36
CA LEU A 5 1.40 -19.27 -4.85
C LEU A 5 0.48 -19.93 -5.88
N SER A 6 -0.78 -19.49 -5.91
CA SER A 6 -1.78 -19.83 -6.93
C SER A 6 -2.57 -18.61 -7.34
N THR A 7 -3.17 -18.64 -8.53
CA THR A 7 -4.06 -17.57 -8.99
C THR A 7 -5.29 -17.48 -8.09
N GLY A 8 -5.44 -16.35 -7.41
CA GLY A 8 -6.57 -15.98 -6.56
C GLY A 8 -7.48 -14.95 -7.23
N ALA A 9 -7.98 -14.01 -6.43
CA ALA A 9 -8.93 -13.00 -6.92
C ALA A 9 -8.27 -12.10 -7.98
N TYR A 10 -9.05 -11.71 -8.99
CA TYR A 10 -8.61 -10.79 -10.06
C TYR A 10 -7.34 -11.23 -10.82
N GLY A 11 -6.97 -12.51 -10.76
CA GLY A 11 -5.77 -13.04 -11.39
C GLY A 11 -4.47 -12.82 -10.60
N ILE A 12 -4.57 -12.31 -9.37
CA ILE A 12 -3.42 -12.03 -8.51
C ILE A 12 -2.87 -13.35 -7.95
N LEU A 13 -1.55 -13.47 -7.84
CA LEU A 13 -0.94 -14.62 -7.17
C LEU A 13 -1.08 -14.46 -5.65
N GLU A 14 -1.79 -15.39 -5.03
CA GLU A 14 -2.05 -15.44 -3.59
C GLU A 14 -1.43 -16.71 -2.99
N PRO A 15 -1.03 -16.71 -1.70
CA PRO A 15 -0.55 -17.91 -1.03
C PRO A 15 -1.60 -19.03 -1.04
N LYS A 16 -1.21 -20.27 -1.39
CA LYS A 16 -2.10 -21.43 -1.28
C LYS A 16 -2.42 -21.72 0.18
N ASP A 17 -3.60 -22.27 0.45
CA ASP A 17 -4.06 -22.64 1.79
C ASP A 17 -3.04 -23.44 2.61
N ALA A 18 -2.36 -24.40 1.98
CA ALA A 18 -1.34 -25.24 2.62
C ALA A 18 -0.09 -24.48 3.08
N PHE A 19 0.12 -23.25 2.60
CA PHE A 19 1.26 -22.40 2.90
C PHE A 19 0.87 -21.09 3.61
N LEU A 20 -0.40 -20.95 4.03
CA LEU A 20 -0.84 -19.79 4.80
C LEU A 20 -0.11 -19.73 6.14
N ARG A 21 0.47 -18.57 6.42
CA ARG A 21 1.09 -18.21 7.70
C ARG A 21 0.40 -16.95 8.19
N ILE A 22 -0.85 -17.12 8.62
CA ILE A 22 -1.69 -16.00 9.05
C ILE A 22 -1.05 -15.31 10.24
N ARG A 23 -0.94 -13.99 10.14
CA ARG A 23 -0.45 -13.07 11.16
C ARG A 23 -1.39 -11.88 11.20
N ASP A 24 -1.52 -11.28 12.37
CA ASP A 24 -2.23 -10.01 12.50
C ASP A 24 -1.45 -8.90 11.82
N VAL A 25 -2.14 -7.94 11.20
CA VAL A 25 -1.48 -6.84 10.47
C VAL A 25 -0.74 -5.92 11.43
N GLU A 26 -1.19 -5.87 12.69
CA GLU A 26 -0.57 -5.17 13.79
C GLU A 26 0.84 -5.70 14.13
N GLU A 27 1.18 -6.94 13.73
CA GLU A 27 2.54 -7.49 13.86
C GLU A 27 3.50 -7.01 12.75
N ALA A 28 2.99 -6.37 11.68
CA ALA A 28 3.82 -5.90 10.59
C ALA A 28 4.54 -4.60 10.96
N GLU A 29 5.86 -4.60 10.93
CA GLU A 29 6.65 -3.37 11.14
C GLU A 29 6.59 -2.43 9.94
N MET A 30 6.37 -2.97 8.73
CA MET A 30 6.30 -2.24 7.48
C MET A 30 5.33 -2.91 6.50
N VAL A 31 4.58 -2.11 5.76
CA VAL A 31 3.72 -2.59 4.66
C VAL A 31 4.05 -1.81 3.39
N ILE A 32 4.31 -2.55 2.30
CA ILE A 32 4.43 -1.97 0.97
C ILE A 32 3.03 -1.86 0.37
N VAL A 33 2.62 -0.63 0.06
CA VAL A 33 1.25 -0.33 -0.37
C VAL A 33 1.24 0.11 -1.84
N PRO A 34 0.54 -0.62 -2.73
CA PRO A 34 0.40 -0.23 -4.13
C PRO A 34 -0.69 0.85 -4.30
N GLY A 35 -0.60 1.58 -5.41
CA GLY A 35 -1.56 2.62 -5.78
C GLY A 35 -1.44 3.02 -7.25
N ILE A 36 -2.49 3.68 -7.74
CA ILE A 36 -2.57 4.25 -9.09
C ILE A 36 -1.88 5.61 -9.12
N ALA A 37 -2.15 6.45 -8.13
CA ALA A 37 -1.56 7.77 -7.98
C ALA A 37 -1.31 8.08 -6.50
N PHE A 38 -0.33 8.94 -6.26
CA PHE A 38 0.06 9.44 -4.95
C PHE A 38 0.28 10.96 -5.02
N ASP A 39 0.27 11.65 -3.90
CA ASP A 39 0.75 13.03 -3.82
C ASP A 39 1.88 13.16 -2.78
N GLU A 40 2.55 14.30 -2.75
CA GLU A 40 3.68 14.53 -1.82
C GLU A 40 3.24 14.59 -0.33
N TYR A 41 1.94 14.61 -0.05
CA TYR A 41 1.37 14.55 1.30
C TYR A 41 1.04 13.13 1.76
N GLY A 42 1.30 12.13 0.91
CA GLY A 42 1.05 10.71 1.23
C GLY A 42 -0.36 10.25 0.92
N ASN A 43 -1.22 11.08 0.33
CA ASN A 43 -2.53 10.61 -0.13
C ASN A 43 -2.34 9.67 -1.32
N ARG A 44 -3.30 8.76 -1.50
CA ARG A 44 -3.21 7.66 -2.46
C ARG A 44 -4.55 7.39 -3.11
N ILE A 45 -4.56 7.20 -4.43
CA ILE A 45 -5.68 6.61 -5.16
C ILE A 45 -5.39 5.13 -5.35
N GLY A 46 -6.15 4.26 -4.68
CA GLY A 46 -6.12 2.81 -4.89
C GLY A 46 -6.99 2.36 -6.06
N TYR A 47 -7.25 1.05 -6.15
CA TYR A 47 -8.12 0.46 -7.18
C TYR A 47 -9.64 0.54 -6.85
N GLY A 48 -10.04 1.32 -5.84
CA GLY A 48 -11.45 1.60 -5.51
C GLY A 48 -12.15 0.61 -4.57
N GLY A 49 -11.46 -0.43 -4.08
CA GLY A 49 -12.06 -1.43 -3.18
C GLY A 49 -11.95 -1.14 -1.67
N GLY A 50 -11.24 -0.08 -1.25
CA GLY A 50 -11.06 0.28 0.17
C GLY A 50 -10.37 -0.77 1.05
N TYR A 51 -9.84 -1.84 0.46
CA TYR A 51 -9.20 -2.95 1.20
C TYR A 51 -8.00 -2.48 2.03
N TYR A 52 -7.13 -1.66 1.44
CA TYR A 52 -5.94 -1.17 2.14
C TYR A 52 -6.30 -0.17 3.23
N ASP A 53 -7.25 0.73 3.00
CA ASP A 53 -7.62 1.74 4.00
C ASP A 53 -8.25 1.06 5.23
N SER A 54 -9.10 0.05 5.01
CA SER A 54 -9.67 -0.78 6.09
C SER A 54 -8.62 -1.60 6.85
N LEU A 55 -7.64 -2.16 6.14
CA LEU A 55 -6.58 -2.97 6.73
C LEU A 55 -5.57 -2.11 7.52
N LEU A 56 -5.10 -1.02 6.91
CA LEU A 56 -4.05 -0.16 7.44
C LEU A 56 -4.55 0.75 8.56
N ALA A 57 -5.85 1.04 8.64
CA ALA A 57 -6.44 1.76 9.77
C ALA A 57 -6.22 1.04 11.12
N ARG A 58 -5.94 -0.27 11.08
CA ARG A 58 -5.62 -1.08 12.27
C ARG A 58 -4.12 -1.18 12.54
N ALA A 59 -3.27 -0.84 11.57
CA ALA A 59 -1.84 -1.11 11.61
C ALA A 59 -1.01 0.14 11.95
N ASP A 60 -0.18 0.04 12.99
CA ASP A 60 0.84 1.05 13.32
C ASP A 60 2.15 0.84 12.53
N SER A 61 2.09 0.03 11.47
CA SER A 61 3.22 -0.28 10.58
C SER A 61 3.68 0.95 9.81
N LEU A 62 4.95 1.00 9.43
CA LEU A 62 5.45 1.95 8.45
C LEU A 62 4.83 1.68 7.06
N LYS A 63 4.06 2.62 6.52
CA LYS A 63 3.33 2.50 5.25
C LYS A 63 4.16 3.10 4.12
N VAL A 64 4.70 2.25 3.26
CA VAL A 64 5.60 2.65 2.18
C VAL A 64 4.94 2.42 0.83
N ALA A 65 4.75 3.49 0.07
CA ALA A 65 4.35 3.39 -1.32
C ALA A 65 5.56 3.09 -2.20
N LEU A 66 5.42 2.11 -3.09
CA LEU A 66 6.29 1.94 -4.25
C LEU A 66 5.53 2.41 -5.48
N ALA A 67 6.09 3.41 -6.17
CA ALA A 67 5.46 4.06 -7.30
C ALA A 67 6.49 4.46 -8.35
N TYR A 68 6.07 4.67 -9.59
CA TYR A 68 6.87 5.47 -10.51
C TYR A 68 6.73 6.94 -10.19
N ASP A 69 7.75 7.73 -10.51
CA ASP A 69 7.75 9.17 -10.26
C ASP A 69 6.59 9.90 -10.95
N PHE A 70 6.13 9.43 -12.12
CA PHE A 70 4.95 9.99 -12.80
C PHE A 70 3.63 9.73 -12.09
N GLN A 71 3.59 8.76 -11.16
CA GLN A 71 2.39 8.48 -10.35
C GLN A 71 2.29 9.44 -9.16
N VAL A 72 3.33 10.24 -8.90
CA VAL A 72 3.31 11.28 -7.86
C VAL A 72 2.85 12.60 -8.48
N LEU A 73 1.67 13.04 -8.08
CA LEU A 73 1.01 14.23 -8.60
C LEU A 73 1.50 15.47 -7.85
N GLU A 74 1.66 16.57 -8.59
CA GLU A 74 2.00 17.89 -8.00
C GLU A 74 0.84 18.51 -7.23
N HIS A 75 -0.40 18.15 -7.59
CA HIS A 75 -1.59 18.62 -6.89
C HIS A 75 -2.04 17.59 -5.87
N ARG A 76 -2.64 18.10 -4.79
CA ARG A 76 -3.16 17.26 -3.72
C ARG A 76 -4.32 16.41 -4.20
N ILE A 77 -4.26 15.12 -3.88
CA ILE A 77 -5.34 14.17 -4.08
C ILE A 77 -6.42 14.46 -3.02
N PRO A 78 -7.71 14.57 -3.40
CA PRO A 78 -8.79 14.66 -2.44
C PRO A 78 -8.83 13.42 -1.54
N ASP A 79 -8.83 13.63 -0.22
CA ASP A 79 -8.87 12.58 0.80
C ASP A 79 -10.17 12.62 1.62
N GLU A 80 -10.62 11.45 2.04
CA GLU A 80 -11.72 11.26 2.97
C GLU A 80 -11.20 10.91 4.38
N PRO A 81 -11.99 11.11 5.46
CA PRO A 81 -11.53 10.87 6.84
C PRO A 81 -11.06 9.45 7.15
N HIS A 82 -11.44 8.47 6.31
CA HIS A 82 -11.08 7.07 6.47
C HIS A 82 -9.87 6.66 5.60
N ASP A 83 -9.39 7.54 4.74
CA ASP A 83 -8.22 7.27 3.90
C ASP A 83 -6.95 7.26 4.74
N VAL A 84 -6.12 6.24 4.52
CA VAL A 84 -4.86 6.10 5.24
C VAL A 84 -3.73 6.62 4.39
N ARG A 85 -3.02 7.64 4.91
CA ARG A 85 -1.85 8.22 4.25
C ARG A 85 -0.63 7.32 4.37
N MET A 86 0.22 7.40 3.35
CA MET A 86 1.52 6.76 3.32
C MET A 86 2.51 7.60 4.13
N ASP A 87 3.43 6.95 4.84
CA ASP A 87 4.51 7.59 5.60
C ASP A 87 5.71 7.92 4.68
N MET A 88 5.88 7.15 3.61
CA MET A 88 6.95 7.32 2.64
C MET A 88 6.52 6.90 1.25
N ILE A 89 7.00 7.59 0.22
CA ILE A 89 6.84 7.23 -1.19
C ILE A 89 8.24 7.04 -1.79
N LEU A 90 8.50 5.83 -2.26
CA LEU A 90 9.72 5.45 -2.95
C LEU A 90 9.43 5.41 -4.46
N THR A 91 10.15 6.24 -5.20
CA THR A 91 10.09 6.24 -6.67
C THR A 91 11.38 5.80 -7.31
N ASP A 92 11.34 5.58 -8.62
CA ASP A 92 12.52 5.32 -9.44
C ASP A 92 13.51 6.50 -9.48
N LYS A 93 13.13 7.68 -8.97
CA LYS A 93 13.97 8.89 -8.97
C LYS A 93 14.24 9.51 -7.62
N ARG A 94 13.33 9.36 -6.64
CA ARG A 94 13.41 10.07 -5.36
C ARG A 94 12.71 9.34 -4.23
N VAL A 95 13.00 9.81 -3.02
CA VAL A 95 12.36 9.37 -1.77
C VAL A 95 11.64 10.56 -1.18
N ILE A 96 10.35 10.40 -0.91
CA ILE A 96 9.49 11.43 -0.30
C ILE A 96 9.07 10.91 1.07
N ARG A 97 9.37 11.67 2.13
CA ARG A 97 8.85 11.43 3.48
C ARG A 97 7.69 12.38 3.70
N THR A 98 6.55 11.87 4.10
CA THR A 98 5.29 12.62 4.20
C THR A 98 5.03 13.12 5.62
N HIS A 99 5.80 12.59 6.57
CA HIS A 99 5.85 12.98 7.98
C HIS A 99 7.31 13.19 8.38
N GLU A 100 7.59 14.22 9.19
CA GLU A 100 8.86 14.37 9.94
C GLU A 100 8.77 13.65 11.28
#